data_AF-A0A812L581-F1
#
_entry.id   AF-A0A812L581-F1
#
_cell.length_a   1.000
_cell.length_b   1.000
_cell.length_c   1.000
_cell.angle_alpha   90.00
_cell.angle_beta   90.00
_cell.angle_gamma   90.00
#
_symmetry.space_group_name_H-M   'P 1'
#
loop_
_entity.id
_entity.type
_entity.pdbx_description
1 polymer ?
#
loop_
_entity_poly.entity_id
_entity_poly.type
_entity_poly.pdbx_seq_one_letter_code
_entity_poly.pdbx_strand_id
1 'polypeptide(L)'
;MMPGGGAPMPGGMPGGAPATGSSGMPMPMMGMSPGMPMGMSNMGMSPGMSPGMSPGMSGMGMPMGMPMMGGMGGMGGMGMNAMGMPMMQMNPMAMMNMAAMMNNMMEPQEEKKVEPPPDPIDSRVRDICRHFGIEDKICEKLNKAMKTREDFDEDMQVLWHIMERGARNNKKAVDVMLVKIRELNNGTFIGKDLLDPEIKDFASKYNLDDQLLHRLIKTMKKRKHHKSQDLKDMDERIGNAKHPSGLLVRMLEGLEENGKMPPAPGWLTQSQPGRREPAERSRASRSRSR
;
A
#
# COMPACT_ATOMS: atom_id res chain seq x y z
N MET A 1 -56.26 -8.35 -5.90
CA MET A 1 -56.94 -9.66 -5.90
C MET A 1 -56.42 -10.50 -7.07
N MET A 2 -55.41 -11.32 -6.79
CA MET A 2 -55.10 -12.57 -7.50
C MET A 2 -54.53 -13.52 -6.43
N PRO A 3 -55.15 -14.68 -6.18
CA PRO A 3 -54.65 -15.67 -5.23
C PRO A 3 -53.93 -16.80 -5.97
N GLY A 4 -52.89 -17.36 -5.36
CA GLY A 4 -52.28 -18.62 -5.82
C GLY A 4 -50.76 -18.57 -5.77
N GLY A 5 -50.06 -19.55 -5.25
CA GLY A 5 -50.45 -20.78 -4.59
C GLY A 5 -49.21 -21.28 -3.85
N GLY A 6 -49.36 -21.58 -2.57
CA GLY A 6 -48.32 -22.18 -1.76
C GLY A 6 -48.15 -23.64 -2.15
N ALA A 7 -46.91 -24.07 -2.39
CA ALA A 7 -46.52 -25.46 -2.40
C ALA A 7 -45.65 -25.73 -1.16
N PRO A 8 -46.09 -26.59 -0.22
CA PRO A 8 -45.25 -27.07 0.87
C PRO A 8 -44.41 -28.25 0.39
N MET A 9 -43.09 -28.18 0.55
CA MET A 9 -42.20 -29.35 0.41
C MET A 9 -41.97 -29.96 1.80
N PRO A 10 -42.33 -31.24 2.01
CA PRO A 10 -42.01 -31.99 3.22
C PRO A 10 -40.76 -32.89 3.00
N GLY A 11 -39.97 -33.08 4.05
CA GLY A 11 -38.89 -34.08 4.11
C GLY A 11 -37.62 -33.48 4.73
N GLY A 12 -37.24 -33.74 5.97
CA GLY A 12 -37.45 -34.94 6.76
C GLY A 12 -36.31 -35.94 6.52
N MET A 13 -35.12 -35.65 7.04
CA MET A 13 -34.07 -36.66 7.26
C MET A 13 -33.49 -36.49 8.66
N PRO A 14 -33.78 -37.41 9.60
CA PRO A 14 -33.10 -37.52 10.88
C PRO A 14 -31.98 -38.56 10.79
N GLY A 15 -30.93 -38.36 11.59
CA GLY A 15 -30.14 -39.47 12.14
C GLY A 15 -28.81 -39.77 11.46
N GLY A 16 -27.74 -39.18 11.99
CA GLY A 16 -26.37 -39.67 11.86
C GLY A 16 -25.70 -39.58 13.23
N ALA A 17 -25.52 -40.73 13.88
CA ALA A 17 -25.03 -40.89 15.24
C ALA A 17 -23.56 -40.41 15.45
N PRO A 18 -23.16 -40.10 16.70
CA PRO A 18 -21.77 -39.81 17.04
C PRO A 18 -20.96 -41.10 17.12
N ALA A 19 -19.95 -41.24 16.25
CA ALA A 19 -18.95 -42.28 16.37
C ALA A 19 -17.93 -41.91 17.46
N THR A 20 -18.19 -42.41 18.66
CA THR A 20 -17.16 -42.72 19.66
C THR A 20 -16.26 -43.83 19.12
N GLY A 21 -14.95 -43.64 19.16
CA GLY A 21 -14.04 -44.78 19.13
C GLY A 21 -12.65 -44.53 18.57
N SER A 22 -11.68 -44.80 19.44
CA SER A 22 -10.49 -45.60 19.14
C SER A 22 -9.17 -44.88 18.87
N SER A 23 -8.18 -45.34 19.64
CA SER A 23 -6.74 -45.47 19.32
C SER A 23 -5.97 -44.15 19.14
N GLY A 24 -5.21 -43.66 20.12
CA GLY A 24 -4.24 -44.44 20.89
C GLY A 24 -3.11 -44.93 19.98
N MET A 25 -2.35 -44.00 19.37
CA MET A 25 -1.17 -44.33 18.58
C MET A 25 0.10 -44.16 19.43
N PRO A 26 0.94 -45.20 19.58
CA PRO A 26 2.25 -45.08 20.20
C PRO A 26 3.22 -44.33 19.26
N MET A 27 3.88 -43.31 19.81
CA MET A 27 4.97 -42.58 19.16
C MET A 27 6.17 -43.54 18.92
N PRO A 28 6.67 -43.70 17.69
CA PRO A 28 7.95 -44.34 17.48
C PRO A 28 9.08 -43.37 17.86
N MET A 29 9.86 -43.74 18.89
CA MET A 29 11.22 -43.25 19.07
C MET A 29 12.08 -43.76 17.90
N MET A 30 12.56 -42.85 17.06
CA MET A 30 13.74 -43.05 16.21
C MET A 30 14.64 -41.83 16.44
N GLY A 31 15.74 -42.01 17.17
CA GLY A 31 17.05 -42.20 16.54
C GLY A 31 17.66 -40.83 16.24
N MET A 32 18.31 -40.18 17.21
CA MET A 32 19.76 -40.25 17.37
C MET A 32 20.49 -40.41 16.03
N SER A 33 20.69 -39.29 15.33
CA SER A 33 21.76 -39.16 14.34
C SER A 33 22.97 -38.52 15.03
N PRO A 34 24.10 -39.25 15.16
CA PRO A 34 25.34 -38.71 15.69
C PRO A 34 26.14 -38.03 14.58
N GLY A 35 26.70 -36.86 14.90
CA GLY A 35 27.95 -36.35 14.32
C GLY A 35 27.89 -35.86 12.88
N MET A 36 27.90 -34.54 12.71
CA MET A 36 28.64 -33.93 11.60
C MET A 36 29.69 -32.95 12.15
N PRO A 37 30.91 -32.99 11.57
CA PRO A 37 32.13 -32.45 12.17
C PRO A 37 32.21 -30.93 12.09
N MET A 38 32.79 -30.36 13.15
CA MET A 38 33.45 -29.07 13.13
C MET A 38 34.50 -29.02 12.02
N GLY A 39 34.52 -27.92 11.27
CA GLY A 39 35.67 -27.59 10.43
C GLY A 39 35.34 -26.67 9.28
N MET A 40 35.32 -25.36 9.52
CA MET A 40 36.12 -24.46 8.68
C MET A 40 36.34 -23.13 9.40
N SER A 41 37.54 -23.07 9.96
CA SER A 41 38.33 -21.88 10.20
C SER A 41 38.21 -20.91 9.01
N ASN A 42 37.73 -19.69 9.26
CA ASN A 42 38.26 -18.53 8.53
C ASN A 42 38.78 -17.53 9.56
N MET A 43 40.07 -17.69 9.84
CA MET A 43 40.91 -16.76 10.58
C MET A 43 40.92 -15.37 9.95
N GLY A 44 40.96 -14.34 10.81
CA GLY A 44 41.74 -13.11 10.69
C GLY A 44 41.36 -12.17 9.55
N MET A 45 41.20 -10.86 9.73
CA MET A 45 41.95 -10.00 10.64
C MET A 45 41.11 -8.76 10.99
N SER A 46 41.07 -8.45 12.27
CA SER A 46 40.93 -7.06 12.75
C SER A 46 41.81 -6.97 13.99
N PRO A 47 42.93 -6.25 13.90
CA PRO A 47 43.20 -5.31 14.99
C PRO A 47 43.91 -4.03 14.53
N GLY A 48 43.37 -2.88 14.96
CA GLY A 48 44.15 -1.81 15.57
C GLY A 48 45.00 -0.89 14.68
N MET A 49 44.38 0.20 14.20
CA MET A 49 44.99 1.51 13.89
C MET A 49 43.84 2.54 13.95
N SER A 50 43.83 3.69 14.63
CA SER A 50 44.76 4.45 15.46
C SER A 50 43.92 5.48 16.26
N PRO A 51 44.36 5.94 17.44
CA PRO A 51 43.71 7.03 18.16
C PRO A 51 44.22 8.39 17.70
N GLY A 52 43.30 9.31 17.39
CA GLY A 52 43.56 10.75 17.33
C GLY A 52 43.83 11.33 15.94
N MET A 53 42.79 11.81 15.27
CA MET A 53 42.87 12.95 14.36
C MET A 53 41.60 13.80 14.51
N SER A 54 41.83 15.03 14.98
CA SER A 54 40.89 16.15 15.05
C SER A 54 40.54 16.68 13.65
N PRO A 55 39.52 17.56 13.52
CA PRO A 55 38.70 17.72 12.32
C PRO A 55 39.24 18.79 11.37
N GLY A 56 39.09 18.58 10.06
CA GLY A 56 39.32 19.63 9.07
C GLY A 56 39.40 19.13 7.64
N MET A 57 38.53 19.71 6.80
CA MET A 57 38.67 19.88 5.34
C MET A 57 38.87 18.63 4.47
N SER A 58 37.85 18.32 3.66
CA SER A 58 38.05 17.81 2.29
C SER A 58 36.77 18.02 1.48
N GLY A 59 36.68 19.18 0.85
CA GLY A 59 35.90 19.35 -0.36
C GLY A 59 36.68 18.82 -1.56
N MET A 60 35.99 18.09 -2.43
CA MET A 60 36.30 17.79 -3.84
C MET A 60 35.17 16.86 -4.26
N GLY A 61 34.33 17.15 -5.26
CA GLY A 61 34.61 17.82 -6.52
C GLY A 61 34.40 16.78 -7.62
N MET A 62 33.40 17.00 -8.48
CA MET A 62 33.35 16.71 -9.94
C MET A 62 31.90 16.49 -10.40
N PRO A 63 31.26 17.48 -11.06
CA PRO A 63 30.09 17.27 -11.91
C PRO A 63 30.54 16.85 -13.33
N MET A 64 30.03 15.72 -13.81
CA MET A 64 30.19 15.29 -15.19
C MET A 64 29.19 16.00 -16.12
N GLY A 65 29.73 16.68 -17.14
CA GLY A 65 29.32 16.44 -18.53
C GLY A 65 28.10 17.20 -19.10
N MET A 66 28.33 18.43 -19.55
CA MET A 66 27.77 18.96 -20.82
C MET A 66 28.58 18.35 -22.00
N PRO A 67 28.13 18.32 -23.30
CA PRO A 67 27.49 19.44 -24.02
C PRO A 67 26.50 19.10 -25.18
N MET A 68 25.70 20.09 -25.59
CA MET A 68 25.45 20.52 -26.99
C MET A 68 24.43 21.67 -26.96
N MET A 69 24.81 22.91 -27.34
CA MET A 69 24.93 23.44 -28.71
C MET A 69 23.56 23.74 -29.32
N GLY A 70 23.24 25.03 -29.49
CA GLY A 70 22.11 25.45 -30.31
C GLY A 70 21.59 26.86 -30.04
N GLY A 71 22.01 27.81 -30.87
CA GLY A 71 21.19 28.97 -31.25
C GLY A 71 21.37 30.23 -30.37
N MET A 72 22.16 31.23 -30.73
CA MET A 72 21.98 32.17 -31.85
C MET A 72 20.91 33.25 -31.57
N GLY A 73 21.37 34.50 -31.50
CA GLY A 73 20.62 35.64 -32.02
C GLY A 73 20.29 36.75 -31.03
N GLY A 74 20.84 37.96 -31.29
CA GLY A 74 20.08 39.19 -31.06
C GLY A 74 20.65 40.21 -30.07
N MET A 75 21.93 40.56 -30.19
CA MET A 75 22.51 41.72 -29.50
C MET A 75 22.38 42.95 -30.43
N GLY A 76 21.29 43.70 -30.27
CA GLY A 76 21.03 44.97 -30.94
C GLY A 76 21.48 46.15 -30.06
N GLY A 77 22.29 47.03 -30.64
CA GLY A 77 23.05 48.04 -29.91
C GLY A 77 22.29 49.29 -29.44
N MET A 78 22.86 49.88 -28.39
CA MET A 78 22.81 51.30 -28.03
C MET A 78 24.20 51.54 -27.37
N GLY A 79 25.09 52.41 -27.84
CA GLY A 79 24.87 53.69 -28.51
C GLY A 79 24.83 54.84 -27.50
N MET A 80 25.78 54.92 -26.54
CA MET A 80 25.90 56.10 -25.69
C MET A 80 27.36 56.55 -25.46
N ASN A 81 27.56 57.79 -25.92
CA ASN A 81 28.62 58.77 -25.76
C ASN A 81 29.60 58.61 -24.59
N ALA A 82 30.88 58.53 -24.97
CA ALA A 82 32.03 58.71 -24.09
C ALA A 82 32.24 60.19 -23.76
N MET A 83 31.81 60.62 -22.57
CA MET A 83 32.30 61.86 -21.95
C MET A 83 33.30 61.48 -20.85
N GLY A 84 34.55 61.87 -21.06
CA GLY A 84 35.67 61.60 -20.16
C GLY A 84 35.49 62.29 -18.81
N MET A 85 35.34 61.48 -17.77
CA MET A 85 35.54 61.90 -16.39
C MET A 85 36.82 61.21 -15.86
N PRO A 86 37.72 61.93 -15.17
CA PRO A 86 38.93 61.36 -14.61
C PRO A 86 38.52 60.38 -13.49
N MET A 87 38.79 59.09 -13.72
CA MET A 87 38.63 58.03 -12.72
C MET A 87 39.49 58.34 -11.50
N MET A 88 38.85 58.80 -10.43
CA MET A 88 39.40 58.55 -9.10
C MET A 88 39.49 57.04 -8.92
N GLN A 89 40.68 56.58 -8.59
CA GLN A 89 41.03 55.21 -8.24
C GLN A 89 40.25 54.80 -6.98
N MET A 90 38.98 54.45 -7.16
CA MET A 90 38.08 54.07 -6.07
C MET A 90 38.20 52.57 -5.85
N ASN A 91 38.42 52.17 -4.61
CA ASN A 91 38.62 50.78 -4.20
C ASN A 91 37.45 49.88 -4.67
N PRO A 92 37.70 48.82 -5.45
CA PRO A 92 36.66 47.94 -6.03
C PRO A 92 35.81 47.22 -4.98
N MET A 93 36.25 47.18 -3.73
CA MET A 93 35.53 46.51 -2.63
C MET A 93 34.37 47.36 -2.08
N ALA A 94 34.38 48.68 -2.25
CA ALA A 94 33.32 49.55 -1.72
C ALA A 94 32.03 49.52 -2.55
N MET A 95 32.13 49.26 -3.86
CA MET A 95 30.97 49.29 -4.77
C MET A 95 30.06 48.06 -4.63
N MET A 96 30.62 46.92 -4.23
CA MET A 96 29.86 45.67 -4.04
C MET A 96 28.94 45.73 -2.81
N ASN A 97 29.30 46.50 -1.79
CA ASN A 97 28.52 46.60 -0.55
C ASN A 97 27.27 47.50 -0.71
N MET A 98 27.32 48.48 -1.62
CA MET A 98 26.19 49.39 -1.87
C MET A 98 25.09 48.75 -2.73
N ALA A 99 25.46 47.86 -3.66
CA ALA A 99 24.51 47.11 -4.47
C ALA A 99 23.69 46.10 -3.63
N ALA A 100 24.30 45.49 -2.61
CA ALA A 100 23.59 44.57 -1.71
C ALA A 100 22.55 45.29 -0.83
N MET A 101 22.81 46.55 -0.45
CA MET A 101 21.90 47.31 0.40
C MET A 101 20.65 47.80 -0.36
N MET A 102 20.78 48.09 -1.66
CA MET A 102 19.66 48.52 -2.49
C MET A 102 18.67 47.37 -2.80
N ASN A 103 19.15 46.12 -2.80
CA ASN A 103 18.31 44.95 -3.03
C ASN A 103 17.38 44.62 -1.84
N ASN A 104 17.72 45.04 -0.61
CA ASN A 104 16.89 44.83 0.58
C ASN A 104 15.80 45.90 0.79
N MET A 105 15.81 47.00 0.03
CA MET A 105 14.80 48.07 0.15
C MET A 105 13.65 47.98 -0.87
N MET A 106 13.75 47.05 -1.81
CA MET A 106 12.73 46.82 -2.85
C MET A 106 12.15 45.42 -2.75
N GLU A 107 12.09 44.86 -1.53
CA GLU A 107 11.25 43.70 -1.24
C GLU A 107 9.80 44.21 -1.25
N PRO A 108 8.98 43.88 -2.26
CA PRO A 108 7.58 44.27 -2.27
C PRO A 108 6.96 43.77 -0.97
N GLN A 109 6.49 44.70 -0.13
CA GLN A 109 5.73 44.35 1.05
C GLN A 109 4.56 43.51 0.56
N GLU A 110 4.64 42.19 0.77
CA GLU A 110 3.55 41.28 0.51
C GLU A 110 2.36 41.82 1.30
N GLU A 111 1.42 42.46 0.60
CA GLU A 111 0.13 42.83 1.16
C GLU A 111 -0.40 41.56 1.82
N LYS A 112 -0.44 41.56 3.16
CA LYS A 112 -1.03 40.48 3.95
C LYS A 112 -2.46 40.31 3.46
N LYS A 113 -2.66 39.38 2.53
CA LYS A 113 -3.99 38.95 2.11
C LYS A 113 -4.71 38.52 3.38
N VAL A 114 -5.70 39.31 3.75
CA VAL A 114 -6.60 38.99 4.86
C VAL A 114 -7.25 37.67 4.48
N GLU A 115 -6.84 36.58 5.15
CA GLU A 115 -7.46 35.28 4.91
C GLU A 115 -8.95 35.40 5.25
N PRO A 116 -9.84 34.93 4.35
CA PRO A 116 -11.26 34.91 4.65
C PRO A 116 -11.51 34.12 5.93
N PRO A 117 -12.54 34.50 6.72
CA PRO A 117 -12.85 33.83 7.98
C PRO A 117 -13.02 32.32 7.73
N PRO A 118 -12.52 31.46 8.66
CA PRO A 118 -12.55 30.02 8.48
C PRO A 118 -13.99 29.53 8.35
N ASP A 119 -14.22 28.68 7.36
CA ASP A 119 -15.51 28.04 7.14
C ASP A 119 -15.97 27.27 8.39
N PRO A 120 -17.28 27.26 8.69
CA PRO A 120 -17.80 26.39 9.73
C PRO A 120 -17.47 24.91 9.41
N ILE A 121 -16.89 24.23 10.41
CA ILE A 121 -16.55 22.80 10.35
C ILE A 121 -17.82 21.98 10.59
N ASP A 122 -18.08 21.01 9.73
CA ASP A 122 -19.19 20.07 9.90
C ASP A 122 -19.06 19.31 11.24
N SER A 123 -20.18 19.16 11.95
CA SER A 123 -20.23 18.48 13.25
C SER A 123 -19.66 17.06 13.22
N ARG A 124 -19.91 16.29 12.16
CA ARG A 124 -19.44 14.90 12.03
C ARG A 124 -17.94 14.84 11.81
N VAL A 125 -17.39 15.78 11.03
CA VAL A 125 -15.94 15.91 10.84
C VAL A 125 -15.27 16.23 12.18
N ARG A 126 -15.85 17.17 12.95
CA ARG A 126 -15.38 17.52 14.29
C ARG A 126 -15.43 16.33 15.25
N ASP A 127 -16.49 15.53 15.21
CA ASP A 127 -16.64 14.34 16.06
C ASP A 127 -15.58 13.28 15.76
N ILE A 128 -15.30 12.99 14.48
CA ILE A 128 -14.19 12.09 14.10
C ILE A 128 -12.86 12.64 14.60
N CYS A 129 -12.55 13.91 14.32
CA CYS A 129 -11.28 14.50 14.73
C CYS A 129 -11.11 14.48 16.26
N ARG A 130 -12.16 14.80 17.01
CA ARG A 130 -12.15 14.73 18.48
C ARG A 130 -11.96 13.31 18.99
N HIS A 131 -12.65 12.33 18.40
CA HIS A 131 -12.56 10.92 18.81
C HIS A 131 -11.13 10.37 18.66
N PHE A 132 -10.44 10.74 17.58
CA PHE A 132 -9.08 10.27 17.29
C PHE A 132 -7.96 11.22 17.73
N GLY A 133 -8.28 12.33 18.43
CA GLY A 133 -7.30 13.30 18.91
C GLY A 133 -6.56 14.05 17.80
N ILE A 134 -7.26 14.39 16.72
CA ILE A 134 -6.72 15.12 15.56
C ILE A 134 -6.82 16.63 15.80
N GLU A 135 -5.74 17.35 15.54
CA GLU A 135 -5.66 18.81 15.69
C GLU A 135 -6.63 19.57 14.75
N ASP A 136 -7.10 20.73 15.21
CA ASP A 136 -8.07 21.58 14.48
C ASP A 136 -7.60 21.94 13.07
N LYS A 137 -6.30 22.22 12.89
CA LYS A 137 -5.70 22.51 11.57
C LYS A 137 -5.86 21.37 10.58
N ILE A 138 -5.82 20.13 11.05
CA ILE A 138 -6.03 18.94 10.19
C ILE A 138 -7.53 18.72 9.99
N CYS A 139 -8.35 18.99 11.01
CA CYS A 139 -9.82 18.96 10.92
C CYS A 139 -10.34 19.92 9.83
N GLU A 140 -9.80 21.13 9.74
CA GLU A 140 -10.14 22.10 8.69
C GLU A 140 -9.78 21.58 7.28
N LYS A 141 -8.59 20.96 7.15
CA LYS A 141 -8.16 20.35 5.88
C LYS A 141 -9.08 19.20 5.46
N LEU A 142 -9.50 18.36 6.42
CA LEU A 142 -10.46 17.30 6.16
C LEU A 142 -11.82 17.87 5.75
N ASN A 143 -12.34 18.87 6.47
CA ASN A 143 -13.61 19.52 6.15
C ASN A 143 -13.60 20.09 4.72
N LYS A 144 -12.51 20.77 4.34
CA LYS A 144 -12.34 21.29 2.98
C LYS A 144 -12.31 20.19 1.93
N ALA A 145 -11.59 19.09 2.19
CA ALA A 145 -11.51 17.94 1.28
C ALA A 145 -12.84 17.19 1.15
N MET A 146 -13.66 17.14 2.20
CA MET A 146 -14.96 16.47 2.18
C MET A 146 -16.03 17.30 1.46
N LYS A 147 -15.98 18.63 1.53
CA LYS A 147 -16.91 19.53 0.82
C LYS A 147 -16.86 19.42 -0.70
N THR A 148 -15.77 18.90 -1.26
CA THR A 148 -15.64 18.71 -2.72
C THR A 148 -16.28 17.42 -3.21
N ARG A 149 -16.80 16.58 -2.30
CA ARG A 149 -17.34 15.26 -2.61
C ARG A 149 -18.86 15.23 -2.54
N GLU A 150 -19.46 14.48 -3.47
CA GLU A 150 -20.91 14.24 -3.51
C GLU A 150 -21.34 13.16 -2.49
N ASP A 151 -20.53 12.09 -2.34
CA ASP A 151 -20.80 10.95 -1.44
C ASP A 151 -20.32 11.21 0.01
N PHE A 152 -20.65 12.36 0.59
CA PHE A 152 -20.11 12.80 1.89
C PHE A 152 -20.41 11.79 3.02
N ASP A 153 -21.65 11.29 3.09
CA ASP A 153 -22.12 10.46 4.20
C ASP A 153 -21.45 9.09 4.22
N GLU A 154 -21.33 8.46 3.05
CA GLU A 154 -20.64 7.19 2.87
C GLU A 154 -19.14 7.34 3.14
N ASP A 155 -18.51 8.39 2.64
CA ASP A 155 -17.09 8.65 2.87
C ASP A 155 -16.78 8.86 4.36
N MET A 156 -17.66 9.51 5.12
CA MET A 156 -17.52 9.67 6.57
C MET A 156 -17.56 8.34 7.32
N GLN A 157 -18.47 7.43 6.97
CA GLN A 157 -18.55 6.09 7.59
C GLN A 157 -17.29 5.28 7.27
N VAL A 158 -16.82 5.34 6.03
CA VAL A 158 -15.62 4.63 5.59
C VAL A 158 -14.38 5.18 6.28
N LEU A 159 -14.26 6.50 6.38
CA LEU A 159 -13.16 7.16 7.07
C LEU A 159 -13.10 6.74 8.54
N TRP A 160 -14.25 6.67 9.23
CA TRP A 160 -14.33 6.16 10.61
C TRP A 160 -13.72 4.76 10.72
N HIS A 161 -14.17 3.82 9.88
CA HIS A 161 -13.69 2.43 9.92
C HIS A 161 -12.21 2.29 9.59
N ILE A 162 -11.70 3.09 8.65
CA ILE A 162 -10.28 3.13 8.31
C ILE A 162 -9.45 3.60 9.50
N MET A 163 -9.89 4.67 10.18
CA MET A 163 -9.21 5.22 11.36
C MET A 163 -9.22 4.22 12.52
N GLU A 164 -10.35 3.58 12.79
CA GLU A 164 -10.49 2.54 13.82
C GLU A 164 -9.59 1.33 13.54
N ARG A 165 -9.51 0.87 12.28
CA ARG A 165 -8.58 -0.19 11.87
C ARG A 165 -7.12 0.25 12.03
N GLY A 166 -6.80 1.49 11.65
CA GLY A 166 -5.47 2.07 11.84
C GLY A 166 -5.05 2.08 13.31
N ALA A 167 -5.95 2.50 14.20
CA ALA A 167 -5.73 2.52 15.64
C ALA A 167 -5.48 1.10 16.20
N ARG A 168 -6.29 0.10 15.79
CA ARG A 168 -6.07 -1.31 16.18
C ARG A 168 -4.72 -1.86 15.73
N ASN A 169 -4.20 -1.36 14.62
CA ASN A 169 -2.90 -1.73 14.07
C ASN A 169 -1.74 -0.86 14.62
N ASN A 170 -1.97 -0.10 15.70
CA ASN A 170 -1.01 0.81 16.32
C ASN A 170 -0.45 1.88 15.36
N LYS A 171 -1.19 2.27 14.32
CA LYS A 171 -0.82 3.39 13.45
C LYS A 171 -1.21 4.71 14.12
N LYS A 172 -0.39 5.74 13.95
CA LYS A 172 -0.73 7.09 14.43
C LYS A 172 -1.92 7.62 13.65
N ALA A 173 -2.98 8.01 14.35
CA ALA A 173 -4.22 8.50 13.76
C ALA A 173 -3.98 9.71 12.83
N VAL A 174 -3.08 10.63 13.23
CA VAL A 174 -2.69 11.79 12.43
C VAL A 174 -2.14 11.39 11.06
N ASP A 175 -1.25 10.39 11.01
CA ASP A 175 -0.62 9.95 9.76
C ASP A 175 -1.67 9.29 8.84
N VAL A 176 -2.54 8.45 9.40
CA VAL A 176 -3.64 7.83 8.65
C VAL A 176 -4.57 8.91 8.08
N MET A 177 -4.94 9.91 8.90
CA MET A 177 -5.80 11.01 8.49
C MET A 177 -5.20 11.84 7.36
N LEU A 178 -3.92 12.22 7.45
CA LEU A 178 -3.24 13.00 6.41
C LEU A 178 -3.16 12.26 5.07
N VAL A 179 -2.94 10.94 5.11
CA VAL A 179 -2.99 10.09 3.90
C VAL A 179 -4.40 10.12 3.29
N LYS A 180 -5.46 10.00 4.11
CA LYS A 180 -6.84 10.02 3.61
C LYS A 180 -7.29 11.38 3.08
N ILE A 181 -6.87 12.48 3.70
CA ILE A 181 -7.07 13.83 3.15
C ILE A 181 -6.42 13.96 1.76
N ARG A 182 -5.21 13.41 1.58
CA ARG A 182 -4.55 13.42 0.27
C ARG A 182 -5.32 12.59 -0.76
N GLU A 183 -5.79 11.40 -0.40
CA GLU A 183 -6.61 10.57 -1.28
C GLU A 183 -7.94 11.23 -1.65
N LEU A 184 -8.59 11.91 -0.70
CA LEU A 184 -9.83 12.67 -0.92
C LEU A 184 -9.60 13.82 -1.91
N ASN A 185 -8.55 14.62 -1.69
CA ASN A 185 -8.20 15.72 -2.59
C ASN A 185 -7.83 15.25 -4.01
N ASN A 186 -7.22 14.07 -4.13
CA ASN A 186 -6.86 13.49 -5.41
C ASN A 186 -8.02 12.74 -6.11
N GLY A 187 -9.18 12.62 -5.45
CA GLY A 187 -10.31 11.83 -5.94
C GLY A 187 -10.03 10.31 -5.99
N THR A 188 -8.99 9.83 -5.29
CA THR A 188 -8.60 8.41 -5.26
C THR A 188 -9.11 7.69 -4.01
N PHE A 189 -9.83 8.38 -3.14
CA PHE A 189 -10.41 7.79 -1.93
C PHE A 189 -11.53 6.80 -2.27
N ILE A 190 -11.35 5.55 -1.86
CA ILE A 190 -12.30 4.46 -2.07
C ILE A 190 -13.28 4.42 -0.89
N GLY A 191 -14.28 5.28 -0.95
CA GLY A 191 -15.37 5.29 0.03
C GLY A 191 -16.34 4.14 -0.17
N LYS A 192 -17.35 4.40 -1.01
CA LYS A 192 -18.51 3.52 -1.23
C LYS A 192 -18.20 2.04 -1.46
N ASP A 193 -17.14 1.73 -2.21
CA ASP A 193 -16.79 0.34 -2.53
C ASP A 193 -16.24 -0.44 -1.30
N LEU A 194 -15.76 0.25 -0.25
CA LEU A 194 -15.32 -0.39 1.00
C LEU A 194 -16.51 -0.81 1.89
N LEU A 195 -17.71 -0.25 1.65
CA LEU A 195 -18.94 -0.60 2.37
C LEU A 195 -19.58 -1.89 1.85
N ASP A 196 -19.05 -2.48 0.77
CA ASP A 196 -19.53 -3.74 0.24
C ASP A 196 -19.29 -4.87 1.26
N PRO A 197 -20.35 -5.53 1.77
CA PRO A 197 -20.21 -6.53 2.81
C PRO A 197 -19.37 -7.73 2.35
N GLU A 198 -19.47 -8.15 1.07
CA GLU A 198 -18.69 -9.29 0.57
C GLU A 198 -17.19 -8.98 0.60
N ILE A 199 -16.80 -7.76 0.20
CA ILE A 199 -15.40 -7.32 0.23
C ILE A 199 -14.93 -7.14 1.68
N LYS A 200 -15.77 -6.55 2.54
CA LYS A 200 -15.46 -6.32 3.96
C LYS A 200 -15.25 -7.64 4.70
N ASP A 201 -16.10 -8.63 4.48
CA ASP A 201 -16.01 -9.95 5.09
C ASP A 201 -14.77 -10.67 4.60
N PHE A 202 -14.51 -10.65 3.29
CA PHE A 202 -13.30 -11.23 2.70
C PHE A 202 -12.02 -10.57 3.23
N ALA A 203 -11.99 -9.24 3.30
CA ALA A 203 -10.84 -8.49 3.80
C ALA A 203 -10.56 -8.80 5.28
N SER A 204 -11.62 -8.96 6.07
CA SER A 204 -11.51 -9.28 7.50
C SER A 204 -11.10 -10.73 7.71
N LYS A 205 -11.64 -11.69 6.94
CA LYS A 205 -11.31 -13.12 7.01
C LYS A 205 -9.82 -13.39 6.79
N TYR A 206 -9.18 -12.65 5.88
CA TYR A 206 -7.78 -12.86 5.52
C TYR A 206 -6.83 -11.77 6.03
N ASN A 207 -7.31 -10.84 6.87
CA ASN A 207 -6.53 -9.71 7.38
C ASN A 207 -5.75 -8.97 6.28
N LEU A 208 -6.44 -8.59 5.20
CA LEU A 208 -5.79 -7.94 4.07
C LEU A 208 -5.19 -6.59 4.47
N ASP A 209 -3.97 -6.33 4.00
CA ASP A 209 -3.35 -5.02 4.14
C ASP A 209 -4.09 -3.97 3.27
N ASP A 210 -3.89 -2.70 3.59
CA ASP A 210 -4.61 -1.60 2.94
C ASP A 210 -4.30 -1.51 1.43
N GLN A 211 -3.09 -1.89 1.00
CA GLN A 211 -2.69 -1.86 -0.41
C GLN A 211 -3.38 -2.97 -1.21
N LEU A 212 -3.41 -4.17 -0.65
CA LEU A 212 -4.04 -5.36 -1.23
C LEU A 212 -5.55 -5.22 -1.24
N LEU A 213 -6.14 -4.63 -0.20
CA LEU A 213 -7.56 -4.29 -0.17
C LEU A 213 -7.92 -3.26 -1.25
N HIS A 214 -7.12 -2.20 -1.40
CA HIS A 214 -7.31 -1.22 -2.48
C HIS A 214 -7.26 -1.92 -3.85
N ARG A 215 -6.26 -2.78 -4.05
CA ARG A 215 -6.10 -3.55 -5.29
C ARG A 215 -7.32 -4.44 -5.54
N LEU A 216 -7.76 -5.21 -4.55
CA LEU A 216 -8.94 -6.05 -4.61
C LEU A 216 -10.17 -5.26 -5.04
N ILE A 217 -10.45 -4.13 -4.39
CA ILE A 217 -11.61 -3.28 -4.71
C ILE A 217 -11.51 -2.76 -6.15
N LYS A 218 -10.33 -2.30 -6.57
CA LYS A 218 -10.10 -1.82 -7.93
C LYS A 218 -10.36 -2.91 -8.97
N THR A 219 -9.93 -4.15 -8.71
CA THR A 219 -10.19 -5.29 -9.60
C THR A 219 -11.68 -5.65 -9.62
N MET A 220 -12.34 -5.72 -8.46
CA MET A 220 -13.77 -6.04 -8.34
C MET A 220 -14.67 -4.99 -8.99
N LYS A 221 -14.30 -3.70 -8.90
CA LYS A 221 -15.03 -2.60 -9.53
C LYS A 221 -15.04 -2.68 -11.05
N LYS A 222 -13.97 -3.21 -11.66
CA LYS A 222 -13.92 -3.49 -13.11
C LYS A 222 -14.77 -4.69 -13.51
N ARG A 223 -15.03 -5.63 -12.58
CA ARG A 223 -15.65 -6.93 -12.83
C ARG A 223 -16.98 -7.10 -12.08
N LYS A 224 -17.81 -6.05 -12.06
CA LYS A 224 -19.07 -6.02 -11.26
C LYS A 224 -19.95 -7.27 -11.42
N HIS A 225 -20.05 -7.81 -12.64
CA HIS A 225 -20.89 -8.99 -12.94
C HIS A 225 -20.31 -10.31 -12.43
N HIS A 226 -19.00 -10.41 -12.25
CA HIS A 226 -18.31 -11.64 -11.80
C HIS A 226 -17.78 -11.54 -10.37
N LYS A 227 -17.94 -10.38 -9.71
CA LYS A 227 -17.42 -10.08 -8.36
C LYS A 227 -17.65 -11.22 -7.36
N SER A 228 -18.90 -11.66 -7.17
CA SER A 228 -19.25 -12.69 -6.17
C SER A 228 -18.61 -14.04 -6.50
N GLN A 229 -18.56 -14.41 -7.78
CA GLN A 229 -17.90 -15.64 -8.25
C GLN A 229 -16.38 -15.55 -8.07
N ASP A 230 -15.75 -14.44 -8.45
CA ASP A 230 -14.32 -14.22 -8.32
C ASP A 230 -13.90 -14.25 -6.83
N LEU A 231 -14.68 -13.64 -5.93
CA LEU A 231 -14.46 -13.67 -4.48
C LEU A 231 -14.56 -15.10 -3.93
N LYS A 232 -15.57 -15.87 -4.34
CA LYS A 232 -15.74 -17.26 -3.93
C LYS A 232 -14.58 -18.15 -4.42
N ASP A 233 -14.18 -18.01 -5.67
CA ASP A 233 -13.07 -18.78 -6.24
C ASP A 233 -11.74 -18.41 -5.58
N MET A 234 -11.55 -17.14 -5.21
CA MET A 234 -10.38 -16.70 -4.44
C MET A 234 -10.40 -17.30 -3.03
N ASP A 235 -11.55 -17.26 -2.33
CA ASP A 235 -11.75 -17.81 -0.98
C ASP A 235 -11.38 -19.30 -0.89
N GLU A 236 -11.85 -20.10 -1.85
CA GLU A 236 -11.55 -21.54 -1.94
C GLU A 236 -10.04 -21.80 -2.10
N ARG A 237 -9.37 -21.01 -2.93
CA ARG A 237 -7.94 -21.21 -3.23
C ARG A 237 -7.02 -20.74 -2.11
N ILE A 238 -7.30 -19.59 -1.51
CA ILE A 238 -6.47 -19.05 -0.41
C ILE A 238 -6.77 -19.72 0.93
N GLY A 239 -7.97 -20.28 1.13
CA GLY A 239 -8.34 -20.98 2.36
C GLY A 239 -7.40 -22.14 2.72
N ASN A 240 -6.76 -22.75 1.72
CA ASN A 240 -5.82 -23.86 1.90
C ASN A 240 -4.34 -23.46 1.69
N ALA A 241 -4.06 -22.18 1.40
CA ALA A 241 -2.72 -21.73 1.04
C ALA A 241 -1.86 -21.42 2.28
N LYS A 242 -0.58 -21.82 2.26
CA LYS A 242 0.38 -21.44 3.31
C LYS A 242 0.62 -19.92 3.38
N HIS A 243 0.48 -19.24 2.24
CA HIS A 243 0.73 -17.80 2.08
C HIS A 243 -0.45 -17.15 1.34
N PRO A 244 -1.56 -16.86 2.03
CA PRO A 244 -2.80 -16.40 1.40
C PRO A 244 -2.61 -15.05 0.68
N SER A 245 -1.96 -14.07 1.31
CA SER A 245 -1.77 -12.73 0.72
C SER A 245 -0.95 -12.76 -0.56
N GLY A 246 0.14 -13.55 -0.59
CA GLY A 246 0.98 -13.67 -1.78
C GLY A 246 0.29 -14.41 -2.94
N LEU A 247 -0.57 -15.39 -2.63
CA LEU A 247 -1.40 -16.04 -3.64
C LEU A 247 -2.49 -15.09 -4.16
N LEU A 248 -3.10 -14.31 -3.27
CA LEU A 248 -4.12 -13.31 -3.64
C LEU A 248 -3.56 -12.26 -4.61
N VAL A 249 -2.36 -11.73 -4.36
CA VAL A 249 -1.69 -10.78 -5.27
C VAL A 249 -1.58 -11.35 -6.70
N ARG A 250 -1.11 -12.59 -6.84
CA ARG A 250 -1.02 -13.25 -8.16
C ARG A 250 -2.37 -13.45 -8.83
N MET A 251 -3.40 -13.79 -8.06
CA MET A 251 -4.75 -13.95 -8.60
C MET A 251 -5.34 -12.62 -9.08
N LEU A 252 -5.12 -11.54 -8.33
CA LEU A 252 -5.51 -10.19 -8.74
C LEU A 252 -4.75 -9.75 -9.99
N GLU A 253 -3.46 -10.05 -10.10
CA GLU A 253 -2.66 -9.81 -11.32
C GLU A 253 -3.24 -10.50 -12.55
N GLY A 254 -3.53 -11.80 -12.47
CA GLY A 254 -4.12 -12.54 -13.59
C GLY A 254 -5.52 -12.03 -13.97
N LEU A 255 -6.32 -11.60 -12.99
CA LEU A 255 -7.63 -10.98 -13.23
C LEU A 255 -7.52 -9.60 -13.88
N GLU A 256 -6.50 -8.82 -13.52
CA GLU A 256 -6.23 -7.49 -14.09
C GLU A 256 -5.70 -7.58 -15.53
N GLU A 257 -4.81 -8.54 -15.82
CA GLU A 257 -4.17 -8.71 -17.13
C GLU A 257 -5.08 -9.42 -18.13
N ASN A 258 -5.64 -10.58 -17.75
CA ASN A 258 -6.28 -11.50 -18.68
C ASN A 258 -7.79 -11.62 -18.46
N GLY A 259 -8.32 -10.97 -17.42
CA GLY A 259 -9.71 -11.14 -17.01
C GLY A 259 -10.05 -12.58 -16.60
N LYS A 260 -9.04 -13.38 -16.25
CA LYS A 260 -9.23 -14.79 -15.85
C LYS A 260 -8.34 -15.09 -14.66
N MET A 261 -8.88 -15.88 -13.73
CA MET A 261 -8.10 -16.41 -12.62
C MET A 261 -6.93 -17.23 -13.16
N PRO A 262 -5.68 -16.96 -12.74
CA PRO A 262 -4.55 -17.77 -13.16
C PRO A 262 -4.75 -19.22 -12.72
N PRO A 263 -4.17 -20.22 -13.42
CA PRO A 263 -4.25 -21.60 -12.98
C PRO A 263 -3.70 -21.73 -11.55
N ALA A 264 -4.33 -22.59 -10.74
CA ALA A 264 -3.85 -22.84 -9.39
C ALA A 264 -2.38 -23.32 -9.45
N PRO A 265 -1.48 -22.78 -8.63
CA PRO A 265 -0.10 -23.24 -8.59
C PRO A 265 -0.04 -24.76 -8.40
N GLY A 266 0.87 -25.44 -9.08
CA GLY A 266 0.95 -26.91 -9.06
C GLY A 266 1.13 -27.54 -7.67
N TRP A 267 1.68 -26.79 -6.71
CA TRP A 267 1.78 -27.23 -5.31
C TRP A 267 0.42 -27.30 -4.60
N LEU A 268 -0.55 -26.49 -5.03
CA LEU A 268 -1.91 -26.51 -4.50
C LEU A 268 -2.68 -27.74 -5.03
N THR A 269 -2.44 -28.14 -6.27
CA THR A 269 -3.10 -29.31 -6.89
C THR A 269 -2.53 -30.65 -6.43
N GLN A 270 -1.25 -30.70 -6.00
CA GLN A 270 -0.63 -31.93 -5.49
C GLN A 270 -1.09 -32.34 -4.08
N SER A 271 -1.75 -31.44 -3.35
CA SER A 271 -2.08 -31.66 -1.93
C SER A 271 -3.47 -32.23 -1.68
N GLN A 272 -4.26 -32.64 -2.68
CA GLN A 272 -5.45 -33.47 -2.42
C GLN A 272 -5.02 -34.92 -2.17
N PRO A 273 -4.94 -35.40 -0.91
CA PRO A 273 -4.38 -36.72 -0.59
C PRO A 273 -5.39 -37.85 -0.86
N GLY A 274 -6.55 -37.55 -1.46
CA GLY A 274 -7.72 -38.45 -1.52
C GLY A 274 -8.24 -38.79 -2.91
N ARG A 275 -7.58 -38.33 -4.00
CA ARG A 275 -7.98 -38.68 -5.37
C ARG A 275 -6.83 -39.29 -6.19
N ARG A 276 -5.93 -40.01 -5.53
CA ARG A 276 -5.43 -41.23 -6.17
C ARG A 276 -6.63 -42.15 -6.22
N GLU A 277 -7.35 -42.13 -7.35
CA GLU A 277 -8.10 -43.32 -7.74
C GLU A 277 -7.14 -44.48 -7.49
N PRO A 278 -7.53 -45.50 -6.72
CA PRO A 278 -6.73 -46.70 -6.61
C PRO A 278 -6.56 -47.16 -8.04
N ALA A 279 -5.38 -46.89 -8.63
CA ALA A 279 -5.00 -47.46 -9.88
C ALA A 279 -5.26 -48.93 -9.66
N GLU A 280 -6.31 -49.46 -10.32
CA GLU A 280 -6.64 -50.86 -10.33
C GLU A 280 -5.35 -51.51 -10.77
N ARG A 281 -4.56 -51.92 -9.78
CA ARG A 281 -3.45 -52.82 -9.96
C ARG A 281 -4.18 -54.08 -10.34
N SER A 282 -4.46 -54.14 -11.64
CA SER A 282 -4.55 -55.31 -12.47
C SER A 282 -3.55 -56.29 -11.88
N ARG A 283 -4.07 -57.09 -10.95
CA ARG A 283 -3.52 -58.36 -10.55
C ARG A 283 -3.74 -59.23 -11.78
N ALA A 284 -3.00 -58.92 -12.84
CA ALA A 284 -2.80 -59.79 -13.98
C ALA A 284 -2.00 -60.97 -13.44
N SER A 285 -2.75 -61.90 -12.87
CA SER A 285 -2.54 -63.33 -12.77
C SER A 285 -1.36 -63.80 -13.63
N ARG A 286 -0.16 -63.82 -13.04
CA ARG A 286 0.92 -64.69 -13.49
C ARG A 286 0.56 -66.11 -13.06
N SER A 287 -0.33 -66.76 -13.81
CA SER A 287 -0.47 -68.21 -13.76
C SER A 287 0.82 -68.83 -14.32
N ARG A 288 1.61 -69.38 -13.40
CA ARG A 288 2.77 -70.21 -13.65
C ARG A 288 2.26 -71.60 -14.02
N SER A 289 2.27 -71.96 -15.31
CA SER A 289 2.10 -73.36 -15.72
C SER A 289 3.38 -74.13 -15.44
N ARG A 290 3.23 -75.26 -14.77
CA ARG A 290 4.21 -76.34 -14.63
C ARG A 290 3.79 -77.48 -15.54
#